data_AF-A0A970XYX2-F1
#
_entry.id   AF-A0A970XYX2-F1
#
_cell.length_a   1.000
_cell.length_b   1.000
_cell.length_c   1.000
_cell.angle_alpha   90.00
_cell.angle_beta   90.00
_cell.angle_gamma   90.00
#
_symmetry.space_group_name_H-M   'P 1'
#
loop_
_entity.id
_entity.type
_entity.pdbx_description
1 polymer ?
#
loop_
_entity_poly.entity_id
_entity_poly.type
_entity_poly.pdbx_seq_one_letter_code
_entity_poly.pdbx_strand_id
1 'polypeptide(L)' 'MIVTTKKLFEHAYGKYAIGAYNINNLEQIVGLFRGNLDSQAPFIVQISKGARSYTNK' A
#
# COMPACT_ATOMS: atom_id res chain seq x y z
N MET A 1 4.64 5.22 -9.66
CA MET A 1 4.31 6.64 -9.36
C MET A 1 3.52 6.68 -8.07
N ILE A 2 3.92 7.52 -7.10
CA ILE A 2 3.17 7.70 -5.85
C ILE A 2 2.00 8.65 -6.13
N VAL A 3 0.80 8.28 -5.68
CA VAL A 3 -0.44 9.06 -5.88
C VAL A 3 -1.23 9.14 -4.58
N THR A 4 -2.20 10.05 -4.54
CA THR A 4 -3.15 10.13 -3.41
C THR A 4 -4.17 9.00 -3.49
N THR A 5 -4.70 8.61 -2.33
CA THR A 5 -5.81 7.63 -2.25
C THR A 5 -7.06 8.11 -2.98
N LYS A 6 -7.28 9.43 -3.09
CA LYS A 6 -8.36 10.00 -3.91
C LYS A 6 -8.32 9.50 -5.35
N LYS A 7 -7.15 9.58 -6.01
CA LYS A 7 -6.99 9.07 -7.39
C LYS A 7 -7.20 7.56 -7.50
N LEU A 8 -6.77 6.81 -6.48
CA LEU A 8 -6.99 5.37 -6.41
C LEU A 8 -8.48 5.03 -6.33
N PHE A 9 -9.23 5.72 -5.47
CA PHE A 9 -10.67 5.50 -5.32
C PHE A 9 -11.47 5.98 -6.53
N GLU A 10 -11.09 7.10 -7.18
CA GLU A 10 -11.69 7.54 -8.44
C GLU A 10 -11.64 6.43 -9.51
N HIS A 11 -10.58 5.62 -9.51
CA HIS A 11 -10.43 4.51 -10.46
C HIS A 11 -11.20 3.25 -10.05
N ALA A 12 -11.21 2.89 -8.76
CA ALA A 12 -11.70 1.59 -8.29
C ALA A 12 -13.12 1.56 -7.72
N TYR A 13 -13.64 2.67 -7.21
CA TYR A 13 -14.90 2.69 -6.47
C TYR A 13 -16.06 2.16 -7.33
N GLY A 14 -16.81 1.19 -6.80
CA GLY A 14 -17.90 0.51 -7.51
C GLY A 14 -17.46 -0.50 -8.60
N LYS A 15 -16.16 -0.67 -8.85
CA LYS A 15 -15.62 -1.58 -9.88
C LYS A 15 -14.85 -2.75 -9.29
N TYR A 16 -13.92 -2.46 -8.37
CA TYR A 16 -13.09 -3.49 -7.74
C TYR A 16 -12.52 -2.99 -6.40
N ALA A 17 -11.99 -3.91 -5.60
CA ALA A 17 -11.38 -3.58 -4.31
C ALA A 17 -9.88 -3.27 -4.48
N ILE A 18 -9.39 -2.28 -3.73
CA ILE A 18 -7.95 -1.99 -3.64
C ILE A 18 -7.42 -2.54 -2.32
N GLY A 19 -6.36 -3.35 -2.40
CA GLY A 19 -5.66 -3.85 -1.22
C GLY A 19 -4.94 -2.72 -0.48
N ALA A 20 -5.14 -2.66 0.84
CA ALA A 20 -4.45 -1.74 1.72
C ALA A 20 -3.66 -2.52 2.77
N TYR A 21 -2.34 -2.39 2.73
CA TYR A 21 -1.43 -3.31 3.43
C TYR A 21 -0.66 -2.58 4.50
N ASN A 22 -0.76 -3.06 5.74
CA ASN A 22 0.04 -2.54 6.85
C ASN A 22 1.49 -3.02 6.73
N ILE A 23 2.42 -2.07 6.73
CA ILE A 23 3.86 -2.34 6.67
C ILE A 23 4.51 -2.02 8.01
N ASN A 24 5.31 -2.96 8.51
CA ASN A 24 6.06 -2.85 9.76
C ASN A 24 7.56 -3.18 9.60
N ASN A 25 7.98 -3.76 8.47
CA ASN A 25 9.39 -4.05 8.18
C ASN A 25 9.70 -4.03 6.66
N LEU A 26 10.96 -4.26 6.31
CA LEU A 26 11.46 -4.19 4.94
C LEU A 26 11.01 -5.40 4.10
N GLU A 27 10.95 -6.58 4.69
CA GLU A 27 10.56 -7.81 4.00
C GLU A 27 9.11 -7.69 3.49
N GLN A 28 8.22 -7.11 4.30
CA GLN A 28 6.84 -6.85 3.92
C GLN A 28 6.73 -5.86 2.75
N ILE A 29 7.50 -4.77 2.75
CA ILE A 29 7.43 -3.80 1.64
C ILE A 29 7.97 -4.43 0.34
N VAL A 30 9.04 -5.21 0.41
CA VAL A 30 9.60 -5.88 -0.78
C VAL A 30 8.62 -6.90 -1.35
N GLY A 31 8.00 -7.72 -0.50
CA GLY A 31 6.99 -8.69 -0.91
C GLY A 31 5.76 -8.02 -1.54
N LEU A 32 5.27 -6.94 -0.92
CA LEU A 32 4.14 -6.17 -1.43
C LEU A 32 4.40 -5.61 -2.83
N PHE A 33 5.57 -5.00 -3.04
CA PHE A 33 5.91 -4.42 -4.33
C PHE A 33 6.09 -5.48 -5.42
N ARG A 34 6.79 -6.59 -5.12
CA ARG A 34 6.97 -7.69 -6.10
C ARG A 34 5.62 -8.27 -6.51
N GLY A 35 4.77 -8.64 -5.55
CA GLY A 35 3.46 -9.24 -5.85
C GLY A 35 2.53 -8.31 -6.64
N ASN A 36 2.52 -7.02 -6.34
CA ASN A 36 1.72 -6.05 -7.09
C ASN A 36 2.30 -5.68 -8.46
N LEU A 37 3.63 -5.76 -8.63
CA LEU A 37 4.24 -5.67 -9.95
C LEU A 37 3.86 -6.88 -10.81
N ASP A 38 3.92 -8.10 -10.27
CA ASP A 38 3.58 -9.30 -11.03
C ASP A 38 2.09 -9.33 -11.41
N SER A 39 1.21 -8.92 -10.50
CA SER A 39 -0.25 -8.87 -10.73
C SER A 39 -0.74 -7.61 -11.44
N GLN A 40 0.14 -6.63 -11.70
CA GLN A 40 -0.22 -5.33 -12.28
C GLN A 40 -1.36 -4.62 -11.52
N ALA A 41 -1.40 -4.77 -10.19
CA ALA A 41 -2.48 -4.27 -9.35
C ALA A 41 -2.09 -2.98 -8.59
N PRO A 42 -2.97 -1.97 -8.51
CA PRO A 42 -2.76 -0.83 -7.63
C PRO A 42 -3.01 -1.21 -6.18
N PHE A 43 -2.23 -0.62 -5.26
CA PHE A 43 -2.28 -0.92 -3.83
C PHE A 43 -2.05 0.33 -2.99
N ILE A 44 -2.41 0.24 -1.70
CA ILE A 44 -2.16 1.26 -0.70
C ILE A 44 -1.15 0.71 0.32
N VAL A 45 -0.05 1.44 0.51
CA VAL A 45 0.85 1.22 1.64
C VAL A 45 0.28 1.94 2.86
N GLN A 46 -0.03 1.19 3.91
CA GLN A 46 -0.54 1.74 5.16
C GLN A 46 0.51 1.65 6.26
N ILE A 47 0.69 2.76 6.98
CA ILE A 47 1.62 2.83 8.10
C ILE A 47 0.81 3.21 9.34
N SER A 48 0.76 2.28 10.29
CA SER A 48 0.05 2.47 11.56
C SER A 48 0.77 3.49 12.44
N LYS A 49 0.11 3.99 13.49
CA LYS A 49 0.75 4.86 14.48
C LYS A 49 1.98 4.18 15.11
N GLY A 50 1.89 2.89 15.43
CA GLY A 50 2.99 2.11 16.00
C GLY A 50 4.17 1.96 15.04
N ALA A 51 3.90 1.66 13.76
CA ALA A 51 4.93 1.55 12.74
C ALA A 51 5.68 2.88 12.54
N ARG A 52 4.98 4.02 12.57
CA ARG A 52 5.64 5.35 12.53
C ARG A 52 6.51 5.62 13.75
N SER A 53 6.09 5.18 14.93
CA SER A 53 6.88 5.35 16.17
C SER A 53 8.13 4.48 16.17
N TYR A 54 8.13 3.34 15.49
CA TYR A 54 9.31 2.46 15.37
C TYR A 54 10.46 3.12 14.61
N THR A 55 10.15 3.85 13.53
CA THR A 55 11.16 4.49 12.66
C THR A 55 11.70 5.82 13.20
N ASN A 56 11.08 6.38 14.24
CA ASN A 56 11.47 7.64 14.88
C ASN A 56 12.27 7.42 16.17
N LYS A 57 12.94 6.26 16.28
CA LYS A 57 13.92 5.97 17.32
C LYS A 57 15.32 6.04 16.76
#